data_AF-A0A9D2XAV0-F1
#
_entry.id   AF-A0A9D2XAV0-F1
#
_cell.length_a   1.000
_cell.length_b   1.000
_cell.length_c   1.000
_cell.angle_alpha   90.00
_cell.angle_beta   90.00
_cell.angle_gamma   90.00
#
_symmetry.space_group_name_H-M   'P 1'
#
loop_
_entity.id
_entity.type
_entity.pdbx_description
1 polymer ?
#
loop_
_entity_poly.entity_id
_entity_poly.type
_entity_poly.pdbx_seq_one_letter_code
_entity_poly.pdbx_strand_id
1 'polypeptide(L)'
;MLMFENLCGNCNHKNCCTDSAVPLVFSNDLQKIMKTEPVPEKYIQTKKINGKNIDTLKKKDNSIECVFWNAETSGCSIYESRPIDCRLYPFDIMYLNNSYHWIVYSCNENSDWKWSEKYLEFFESDEGFRELMKNIDIFTAHTKMILPEESKKTPFIILRKINWNDGDVL
;
A
#
# COMPACT_ATOMS: atom_id res chain seq x y z
N MET A 1 -8.65 11.78 -11.88
CA MET A 1 -7.47 11.66 -10.99
C MET A 1 -7.88 12.23 -9.64
N LEU A 2 -8.24 11.38 -8.69
CA LEU A 2 -8.57 11.82 -7.34
C LEU A 2 -7.25 12.10 -6.62
N MET A 3 -6.94 13.38 -6.45
CA MET A 3 -5.66 13.85 -5.96
C MET A 3 -5.75 14.02 -4.44
N PHE A 4 -4.83 13.41 -3.68
CA PHE A 4 -4.70 13.53 -2.22
C PHE A 4 -4.19 14.93 -1.80
N GLU A 5 -4.67 16.00 -2.45
CA GLU A 5 -4.13 17.38 -2.39
C GLU A 5 -3.94 17.86 -0.95
N ASN A 6 -4.86 17.51 -0.05
CA ASN A 6 -4.84 18.00 1.33
C ASN A 6 -4.02 17.15 2.30
N LEU A 7 -3.63 15.93 1.93
CA LEU A 7 -2.89 15.03 2.82
C LEU A 7 -1.39 15.20 2.66
N CYS A 8 -0.90 15.04 1.43
CA CYS A 8 0.53 15.16 1.14
C CYS A 8 1.02 16.62 1.15
N GLY A 9 0.14 17.60 0.89
CA GLY A 9 0.50 19.02 0.85
C GLY A 9 1.02 19.59 2.17
N ASN A 10 0.64 18.98 3.30
CA ASN A 10 1.07 19.38 4.65
C ASN A 10 2.24 18.52 5.20
N CYS A 11 2.62 17.46 4.49
CA CYS A 11 3.69 16.56 4.94
C CYS A 11 5.05 17.11 4.50
N ASN A 12 6.02 17.18 5.42
CA ASN A 12 7.40 17.57 5.09
C ASN A 12 8.20 16.47 4.37
N HIS A 13 7.64 15.25 4.28
CA HIS A 13 8.21 14.15 3.51
C HIS A 13 7.49 14.03 2.15
N LYS A 14 8.22 14.23 1.05
CA LYS A 14 7.69 14.14 -0.33
C LYS A 14 7.71 12.73 -0.90
N ASN A 15 8.21 11.78 -0.12
CA ASN A 15 8.85 10.58 -0.63
C ASN A 15 8.14 9.30 -0.18
N CYS A 16 6.81 9.32 -0.25
CA CYS A 16 5.95 8.16 0.05
C CYS A 16 6.41 6.87 -0.65
N CYS A 17 6.97 6.97 -1.86
CA CYS A 17 7.40 5.81 -2.67
C CYS A 17 8.89 5.43 -2.51
N THR A 18 9.72 6.16 -1.76
CA THR A 18 11.18 5.94 -1.79
C THR A 18 11.75 5.21 -0.59
N ASP A 19 11.08 5.23 0.57
CA ASP A 19 11.75 4.90 1.83
C ASP A 19 10.99 3.91 2.73
N SER A 20 9.81 3.47 2.28
CA SER A 20 8.83 2.85 3.16
C SER A 20 8.03 1.80 2.40
N ALA A 21 7.96 0.59 2.95
CA ALA A 21 7.34 -0.62 2.41
C ALA A 21 8.11 -1.34 1.28
N VAL A 22 8.17 -2.66 1.43
CA VAL A 22 8.50 -3.60 0.37
C VAL A 22 7.15 -3.94 -0.27
N PRO A 23 6.74 -3.28 -1.37
CA PRO A 23 5.36 -3.40 -1.82
C PRO A 23 5.07 -4.84 -2.19
N LEU A 24 4.06 -5.41 -1.55
CA LEU A 24 3.57 -6.74 -1.87
C LEU A 24 2.93 -6.70 -3.26
N VAL A 25 3.21 -7.74 -4.03
CA VAL A 25 2.69 -7.94 -5.38
C VAL A 25 1.88 -9.22 -5.35
N PHE A 26 0.57 -9.09 -5.60
CA PHE A 26 -0.32 -10.23 -5.74
C PHE A 26 -0.55 -10.59 -7.22
N SER A 27 -1.29 -11.67 -7.48
CA SER A 27 -1.44 -12.24 -8.82
C SER A 27 -2.12 -11.26 -9.79
N ASN A 28 -3.14 -10.52 -9.32
CA ASN A 28 -3.81 -9.50 -10.12
C ASN A 28 -2.91 -8.27 -10.37
N ASP A 29 -1.96 -7.99 -9.47
CA ASP A 29 -0.99 -6.91 -9.68
C ASP A 29 -0.02 -7.26 -10.80
N LEU A 30 0.47 -8.51 -10.85
CA LEU A 30 1.34 -8.99 -11.93
C LEU A 30 0.71 -8.77 -13.30
N GLN A 31 -0.56 -9.16 -13.47
CA GLN A 31 -1.28 -8.99 -14.73
C GLN A 31 -1.42 -7.51 -15.14
N LYS A 32 -1.55 -6.59 -14.16
CA LYS A 32 -1.61 -5.15 -14.42
C LYS A 32 -0.24 -4.61 -14.81
N ILE A 33 0.81 -4.97 -14.07
CA ILE A 33 2.19 -4.53 -14.36
C ILE A 33 2.61 -5.00 -15.76
N MET A 34 2.28 -6.24 -16.15
CA MET A 34 2.60 -6.81 -17.47
C MET A 34 2.06 -6.00 -18.66
N LYS A 35 0.97 -5.24 -18.46
CA LYS A 35 0.41 -4.37 -19.52
C LYS A 35 1.29 -3.15 -19.81
N THR A 36 2.12 -2.76 -18.85
CA THR A 36 3.01 -1.59 -18.95
C THR A 36 4.47 -2.00 -19.09
N GLU A 37 4.86 -3.11 -18.46
CA GLU A 37 6.22 -3.65 -18.42
C GLU A 37 6.22 -5.10 -18.92
N PRO A 38 6.66 -5.37 -20.17
CA PRO A 38 6.57 -6.69 -20.78
C PRO A 38 7.40 -7.79 -20.10
N VAL A 39 8.33 -7.43 -19.21
CA VAL A 39 9.22 -8.35 -18.49
C VAL A 39 9.16 -8.05 -16.99
N PRO A 40 8.01 -8.28 -16.33
CA PRO A 40 7.80 -7.93 -14.91
C PRO A 40 8.78 -8.66 -13.98
N GLU A 41 9.26 -9.84 -14.35
CA GLU A 41 10.14 -10.69 -13.53
C GLU A 41 11.48 -10.00 -13.23
N LYS A 42 11.90 -9.08 -14.11
CA LYS A 42 13.09 -8.25 -13.88
C LYS A 42 12.91 -7.35 -12.65
N TYR A 43 11.69 -6.93 -12.35
CA TYR A 43 11.34 -5.94 -11.33
C TYR A 43 10.83 -6.57 -10.03
N ILE A 44 10.66 -7.90 -10.00
CA ILE A 44 9.99 -8.61 -8.91
C ILE A 44 10.93 -9.62 -8.24
N GLN A 45 10.86 -9.68 -6.93
CA GLN A 45 11.59 -10.64 -6.11
C GLN A 45 10.62 -11.31 -5.12
N THR A 46 10.81 -12.60 -4.89
CA THR A 46 10.06 -13.34 -3.88
C THR A 46 10.74 -13.19 -2.52
N LYS A 47 9.96 -12.87 -1.48
CA LYS A 47 10.39 -12.85 -0.09
C LYS A 47 9.57 -13.84 0.73
N LYS A 48 10.14 -14.25 1.86
CA LYS A 48 9.45 -15.10 2.83
C LYS A 48 8.94 -14.25 3.99
N ILE A 49 7.62 -14.14 4.12
CA ILE A 49 6.93 -13.42 5.21
C ILE A 49 6.04 -14.42 5.95
N ASN A 50 6.21 -14.56 7.26
CA ASN A 50 5.49 -15.55 8.09
C ASN A 50 5.45 -16.97 7.50
N GLY A 51 6.57 -17.41 6.91
CA GLY A 51 6.66 -18.74 6.33
C GLY A 51 6.09 -18.89 4.91
N LYS A 52 5.36 -17.89 4.41
CA LYS A 52 4.79 -17.87 3.05
C LYS A 52 5.70 -17.11 2.09
N ASN A 53 5.81 -17.61 0.86
CA ASN A 53 6.47 -16.88 -0.22
C ASN A 53 5.49 -15.84 -0.77
N ILE A 54 5.95 -14.59 -0.89
CA ILE A 54 5.18 -13.49 -1.45
C ILE A 54 6.07 -12.69 -2.38
N ASP A 55 5.53 -12.29 -3.53
CA ASP A 55 6.24 -11.45 -4.47
C ASP A 55 6.22 -10.00 -4.03
N THR A 56 7.31 -9.30 -4.35
CA THR A 56 7.53 -7.92 -3.95
C THR A 56 8.25 -7.15 -5.03
N LEU A 57 8.04 -5.84 -5.10
CA LEU A 57 8.83 -4.99 -5.97
C LEU A 57 10.28 -4.89 -5.48
N LYS A 58 11.23 -4.93 -6.43
CA LYS A 58 12.65 -4.72 -6.16
C LYS A 58 12.95 -3.26 -5.84
N LYS A 59 14.07 -3.05 -5.15
CA LYS A 59 14.73 -1.75 -5.07
C LYS A 59 15.74 -1.61 -6.22
N LYS A 60 16.11 -0.39 -6.57
CA LYS A 60 17.25 -0.15 -7.48
C LYS A 60 18.55 -0.60 -6.79
N ASP A 61 19.54 -1.00 -7.59
CA ASP A 61 20.83 -1.44 -7.07
C ASP A 61 21.48 -0.34 -6.22
N ASN A 62 21.94 -0.70 -5.02
CA ASN A 62 22.54 0.20 -4.04
C ASN A 62 21.66 1.42 -3.66
N SER A 63 20.33 1.27 -3.72
CA SER A 63 19.38 2.32 -3.38
C SER A 63 18.28 1.83 -2.45
N ILE A 64 17.67 2.76 -1.72
CA ILE A 64 16.45 2.53 -0.95
C ILE A 64 15.19 2.60 -1.83
N GLU A 65 15.31 3.22 -3.01
CA GLU A 65 14.21 3.51 -3.92
C GLU A 65 13.65 2.26 -4.60
N CYS A 66 12.33 2.22 -4.79
CA CYS A 66 11.66 1.25 -5.66
C CYS A 66 12.23 1.31 -7.08
N VAL A 67 12.29 0.15 -7.75
CA VAL A 67 12.78 0.04 -9.13
C VAL A 67 11.98 0.88 -10.13
N PHE A 68 10.71 1.19 -9.83
CA PHE A 68 9.85 2.04 -10.64
C PHE A 68 9.82 3.52 -10.22
N TRP A 69 10.66 3.93 -9.26
CA TRP A 69 10.77 5.33 -8.89
C TRP A 69 11.53 6.12 -9.97
N ASN A 70 10.94 7.21 -10.45
CA ASN A 70 11.56 8.17 -11.35
C ASN A 70 11.90 9.44 -10.56
N ALA A 71 13.20 9.67 -10.36
CA ALA A 71 13.69 10.83 -9.61
C ALA A 71 13.50 12.15 -10.36
N GLU A 72 13.51 12.15 -11.69
CA GLU A 72 13.32 13.36 -12.51
C GLU A 72 11.89 13.89 -12.40
N THR A 73 10.90 12.98 -12.38
CA THR A 73 9.49 13.33 -12.23
C THR A 73 9.00 13.29 -10.79
N SER A 74 9.84 12.83 -9.85
CA SER A 74 9.46 12.55 -8.46
C SER A 74 8.19 11.68 -8.36
N GLY A 75 8.13 10.62 -9.17
CA GLY A 75 6.92 9.80 -9.33
C GLY A 75 7.19 8.34 -9.69
N CYS A 76 6.12 7.55 -9.81
CA CYS A 76 6.20 6.15 -10.21
C CYS A 76 6.03 6.01 -11.74
N SER A 77 6.94 5.30 -12.41
CA SER A 77 6.88 5.08 -13.86
C SER A 77 5.70 4.19 -14.30
N ILE A 78 5.16 3.38 -13.38
CA ILE A 78 4.00 2.52 -13.60
C ILE A 78 2.76 2.98 -12.80
N TYR A 79 2.60 4.29 -12.59
CA TYR A 79 1.61 4.86 -11.65
C TYR A 79 0.19 4.29 -11.79
N GLU A 80 -0.30 4.10 -13.03
CA GLU A 80 -1.63 3.56 -13.32
C GLU A 80 -1.74 2.04 -13.10
N SER A 81 -0.61 1.33 -13.16
CA SER A 81 -0.51 -0.14 -13.04
C SER A 81 0.11 -0.56 -11.70
N ARG A 82 0.14 0.34 -10.71
CA ARG A 82 0.73 0.06 -9.39
C ARG A 82 0.05 -1.12 -8.69
N PRO A 83 0.81 -1.92 -7.92
CA PRO A 83 0.23 -2.93 -7.03
C PRO A 83 -0.82 -2.35 -6.09
N ILE A 84 -1.79 -3.15 -5.65
CA ILE A 84 -2.80 -2.71 -4.68
C ILE A 84 -2.15 -2.13 -3.42
N ASP A 85 -1.08 -2.73 -2.89
CA ASP A 85 -0.35 -2.22 -1.73
C ASP A 85 0.12 -0.76 -1.94
N CYS A 86 0.73 -0.48 -3.10
CA CYS A 86 1.12 0.89 -3.49
C CYS A 86 -0.06 1.83 -3.74
N ARG A 87 -1.23 1.31 -4.15
CA ARG A 87 -2.43 2.12 -4.38
C ARG A 87 -3.14 2.48 -3.09
N LEU A 88 -3.03 1.65 -2.05
CA LEU A 88 -3.63 1.90 -0.75
C LEU A 88 -2.98 3.07 -0.03
N TYR A 89 -1.66 3.24 -0.15
CA TYR A 89 -0.97 4.36 0.50
C TYR A 89 -1.66 5.70 0.17
N PRO A 90 -1.95 6.55 1.17
CA PRO A 90 -1.47 6.53 2.57
C PRO A 90 -2.34 5.74 3.55
N PHE A 91 -3.34 5.00 3.07
CA PHE A 91 -4.12 4.08 3.87
C PHE A 91 -3.40 2.75 4.05
N ASP A 92 -3.66 2.10 5.18
CA ASP A 92 -3.13 0.79 5.53
C ASP A 92 -4.16 0.06 6.42
N ILE A 93 -3.89 -1.20 6.76
CA ILE A 93 -4.80 -2.05 7.53
C ILE A 93 -4.12 -2.51 8.81
N MET A 94 -4.80 -2.29 9.94
CA MET A 94 -4.35 -2.75 11.24
C MET A 94 -5.35 -3.69 11.88
N TYR A 95 -4.85 -4.77 12.49
CA TYR A 95 -5.68 -5.65 13.31
C TYR A 95 -5.74 -5.13 14.75
N LEU A 96 -6.92 -4.67 15.18
CA LEU A 96 -7.18 -4.05 16.47
C LEU A 96 -8.51 -4.56 17.03
N ASN A 97 -8.57 -4.85 18.33
CA ASN A 97 -9.80 -5.27 19.02
C ASN A 97 -10.58 -6.35 18.25
N ASN A 98 -9.89 -7.43 17.87
CA ASN A 98 -10.44 -8.58 17.14
C ASN A 98 -11.03 -8.26 15.75
N SER A 99 -10.67 -7.13 15.12
CA SER A 99 -11.10 -6.80 13.76
C SER A 99 -10.10 -5.95 12.99
N TYR A 100 -10.19 -5.98 11.66
CA TYR A 100 -9.36 -5.16 10.79
C TYR A 100 -9.94 -3.75 10.65
N HIS A 101 -9.06 -2.76 10.76
CA HIS A 101 -9.39 -1.34 10.67
C HIS A 101 -8.53 -0.68 9.59
N TRP A 102 -9.16 0.24 8.86
CA TRP A 102 -8.44 1.21 8.06
C TRP A 102 -7.71 2.18 8.98
N ILE A 103 -6.43 2.40 8.69
CA ILE A 103 -5.65 3.51 9.22
C ILE A 103 -5.19 4.41 8.08
N VAL A 104 -4.76 5.62 8.42
CA VAL A 104 -4.08 6.52 7.50
C VAL A 104 -2.83 7.08 8.14
N TYR A 105 -1.71 7.03 7.44
CA TYR A 105 -0.50 7.77 7.81
C TYR A 105 -0.68 9.25 7.46
N SER A 106 -0.60 10.15 8.43
CA SER A 106 -0.78 11.58 8.18
C SER A 106 0.01 12.48 9.13
N CYS A 107 0.59 13.55 8.60
CA CYS A 107 1.11 14.69 9.38
C CYS A 107 0.03 15.69 9.81
N ASN A 108 -1.25 15.47 9.47
CA ASN A 108 -2.36 16.37 9.79
C ASN A 108 -3.44 15.66 10.61
N GLU A 109 -3.18 15.47 11.90
CA GLU A 109 -4.11 14.80 12.83
C GLU A 109 -5.50 15.45 12.94
N ASN A 110 -5.57 16.77 12.68
CA ASN A 110 -6.78 17.56 12.80
C ASN A 110 -7.62 17.62 11.51
N SER A 111 -7.31 16.80 10.50
CA SER A 111 -8.11 16.73 9.27
C SER A 111 -9.54 16.26 9.53
N ASP A 112 -10.50 16.75 8.73
CA ASP A 112 -11.85 16.16 8.70
C ASP A 112 -11.82 14.87 7.88
N TRP A 113 -11.56 13.74 8.53
CA TRP A 113 -11.36 12.43 7.90
C TRP A 113 -12.56 11.90 7.10
N LYS A 114 -13.73 12.55 7.14
CA LYS A 114 -14.91 12.14 6.36
C LYS A 114 -14.67 12.09 4.85
N TRP A 115 -13.74 12.89 4.32
CA TRP A 115 -13.42 12.83 2.89
C TRP A 115 -12.82 11.48 2.48
N SER A 116 -12.19 10.75 3.41
CA SER A 116 -11.53 9.47 3.12
C SER A 116 -12.53 8.36 2.79
N GLU A 117 -13.77 8.46 3.25
CA GLU A 117 -14.77 7.40 3.11
C GLU A 117 -15.00 6.97 1.66
N LYS A 118 -15.07 7.92 0.71
CA LYS A 118 -15.22 7.59 -0.71
C LYS A 118 -14.05 6.78 -1.27
N TYR A 119 -12.85 6.96 -0.73
CA TYR A 119 -11.67 6.19 -1.12
C TYR A 119 -11.72 4.79 -0.50
N LEU A 120 -12.10 4.68 0.77
CA LEU A 120 -12.22 3.40 1.46
C LEU A 120 -13.29 2.52 0.80
N GLU A 121 -14.46 3.08 0.47
CA GLU A 121 -15.51 2.39 -0.29
C GLU A 121 -15.04 1.95 -1.67
N PHE A 122 -14.30 2.82 -2.37
CA PHE A 122 -13.70 2.48 -3.66
C PHE A 122 -12.73 1.29 -3.53
N PHE A 123 -11.82 1.31 -2.56
CA PHE A 123 -10.90 0.21 -2.33
C PHE A 123 -11.63 -1.08 -1.95
N GLU A 124 -12.62 -1.01 -1.05
CA GLU A 124 -13.42 -2.18 -0.65
C GLU A 124 -14.15 -2.84 -1.85
N SER A 125 -14.39 -2.09 -2.93
CA SER A 125 -14.95 -2.60 -4.18
C SER A 125 -13.92 -3.10 -5.21
N ASP A 126 -12.63 -2.77 -5.05
CA ASP A 126 -11.56 -3.10 -6.00
C ASP A 126 -11.18 -4.60 -5.96
N GLU A 127 -11.00 -5.20 -7.13
CA GLU A 127 -10.63 -6.62 -7.23
C GLU A 127 -9.27 -6.93 -6.59
N GLY A 128 -8.31 -6.01 -6.70
CA GLY A 128 -7.00 -6.13 -6.05
C GLY A 128 -7.12 -6.09 -4.52
N PHE A 129 -8.06 -5.30 -3.99
CA PHE A 129 -8.34 -5.30 -2.55
C PHE A 129 -8.94 -6.63 -2.08
N ARG A 130 -9.81 -7.26 -2.87
CA ARG A 130 -10.31 -8.61 -2.56
C ARG A 130 -9.18 -9.63 -2.46
N GLU A 131 -8.21 -9.59 -3.37
CA GLU A 131 -7.03 -10.46 -3.31
C GLU A 131 -6.15 -10.15 -2.10
N LEU A 132 -5.94 -8.88 -1.77
CA LEU A 132 -5.24 -8.46 -0.57
C LEU A 132 -5.93 -9.00 0.69
N MET A 133 -7.26 -8.91 0.78
CA MET A 133 -8.01 -9.41 1.94
C MET A 133 -7.94 -10.94 2.08
N LYS A 134 -7.85 -11.68 0.97
CA LYS A 134 -7.55 -13.14 1.00
C LYS A 134 -6.15 -13.45 1.55
N ASN A 135 -5.23 -12.49 1.46
CA ASN A 135 -3.86 -12.58 1.93
C ASN A 135 -3.59 -11.63 3.12
N ILE A 136 -4.63 -11.28 3.88
CA ILE A 136 -4.56 -10.24 4.92
C ILE A 136 -3.58 -10.57 6.04
N ASP A 137 -3.32 -11.86 6.29
CA ASP A 137 -2.33 -12.32 7.26
C ASP A 137 -0.90 -11.95 6.84
N ILE A 138 -0.59 -12.05 5.55
CA ILE A 138 0.70 -11.63 4.99
C ILE A 138 0.78 -10.10 5.00
N PHE A 139 -0.27 -9.44 4.52
CA PHE A 139 -0.32 -7.98 4.45
C PHE A 139 -0.13 -7.34 5.83
N THR A 140 -0.92 -7.75 6.82
CA THR A 140 -0.80 -7.18 8.18
C THR A 140 0.45 -7.61 8.92
N ALA A 141 1.06 -8.76 8.58
CA ALA A 141 2.39 -9.10 9.09
C ALA A 141 3.45 -8.14 8.55
N HIS A 142 3.40 -7.83 7.25
CA HIS A 142 4.25 -6.83 6.65
C HIS A 142 4.00 -5.44 7.26
N THR A 143 2.75 -5.01 7.41
CA THR A 143 2.38 -3.76 8.09
C THR A 143 2.95 -3.71 9.50
N LYS A 144 2.79 -4.76 10.32
CA LYS A 144 3.35 -4.82 11.68
C LYS A 144 4.87 -4.71 11.71
N MET A 145 5.56 -5.20 10.68
CA MET A 145 7.02 -5.08 10.59
C MET A 145 7.46 -3.65 10.29
N ILE A 146 6.74 -2.93 9.43
CA ILE A 146 7.11 -1.57 9.01
C ILE A 146 6.57 -0.48 9.94
N LEU A 147 5.39 -0.72 10.54
CA LEU A 147 4.65 0.25 11.35
C LEU A 147 5.48 0.91 12.45
N PRO A 148 6.37 0.23 13.21
CA PRO A 148 7.19 0.89 14.23
C PRO A 148 8.16 1.94 13.68
N GLU A 149 8.67 1.76 12.46
CA GLU A 149 9.55 2.74 11.82
C GLU A 149 8.73 3.81 11.08
N GLU A 150 7.66 3.41 10.38
CA GLU A 150 6.77 4.36 9.69
C GLU A 150 6.09 5.31 10.68
N SER A 151 5.59 4.81 11.80
CA SER A 151 4.92 5.63 12.83
C SER A 151 5.84 6.64 13.51
N LYS A 152 7.16 6.44 13.50
CA LYS A 152 8.14 7.45 13.94
C LYS A 152 8.29 8.58 12.92
N LYS A 153 8.13 8.28 11.62
CA LYS A 153 8.20 9.26 10.53
C LYS A 153 6.89 10.04 10.42
N THR A 154 5.78 9.32 10.45
CA THR A 154 4.44 9.83 10.18
C THR A 154 3.44 9.14 11.09
N PRO A 155 2.78 9.86 12.02
CA PRO A 155 1.79 9.24 12.90
C PRO A 155 0.62 8.70 12.07
N PHE A 156 -0.11 7.73 12.64
CA PHE A 156 -1.29 7.17 12.00
C PHE A 156 -2.56 7.45 12.81
N ILE A 157 -3.68 7.49 12.11
CA ILE A 157 -5.01 7.68 12.68
C ILE A 157 -5.86 6.47 12.29
N ILE A 158 -6.62 5.95 13.25
CA ILE A 158 -7.60 4.89 13.00
C ILE A 158 -8.86 5.55 12.43
N LEU A 159 -9.30 5.09 11.26
CA LEU A 159 -10.47 5.63 10.57
C LEU A 159 -11.73 4.86 10.96
N ARG A 160 -11.86 3.62 10.47
CA ARG A 160 -13.00 2.76 10.76
C ARG A 160 -12.66 1.29 10.56
N LYS A 161 -13.56 0.42 11.03
CA LYS A 161 -13.51 -1.01 10.70
C LYS A 161 -13.66 -1.21 9.18
N ILE A 162 -12.93 -2.17 8.63
CA ILE A 162 -13.07 -2.59 7.24
C ILE A 162 -14.44 -3.24 7.06
N ASN A 163 -15.14 -2.87 6.00
CA ASN A 163 -16.37 -3.53 5.60
C ASN A 163 -16.03 -4.76 4.75
N TRP A 164 -15.71 -5.86 5.44
CA TRP A 164 -15.38 -7.14 4.83
C TRP A 164 -16.20 -8.24 5.47
N ASN A 165 -16.88 -9.03 4.64
CA ASN A 165 -17.57 -10.23 5.09
C ASN A 165 -16.64 -11.43 4.86
N ASP A 166 -16.21 -12.07 5.95
CA ASP A 166 -15.34 -13.26 5.93
C ASP A 166 -15.94 -14.44 5.12
N GLY A 167 -17.23 -14.38 4.78
CA GLY A 167 -17.94 -15.37 3.97
C GLY A 167 -17.63 -15.38 2.47
N ASP A 168 -16.88 -14.39 1.95
CA ASP A 168 -16.51 -14.30 0.52
C ASP A 168 -15.20 -15.07 0.18
N VAL A 169 -14.70 -15.90 1.11
CA VAL A 169 -13.44 -16.66 0.99
C VAL A 169 -13.68 -18.18 0.91
N LEU A 170 -14.86 -18.63 0.46
CA LEU A 170 -15.14 -20.03 0.14
C LEU A 170 -15.17 -20.28 -1.36
#